data_AF-A0A7R8WSL5-F1
#
_entry.id   AF-A0A7R8WSL5-F1
#
_cell.length_a   1.000
_cell.length_b   1.000
_cell.length_c   1.000
_cell.angle_alpha   90.00
_cell.angle_beta   90.00
_cell.angle_gamma   90.00
#
_symmetry.space_group_name_H-M   'P 1'
#
loop_
_entity.id
_entity.type
_entity.pdbx_description
1 polymer ?
#
loop_
_entity_poly.entity_id
_entity_poly.type
_entity_poly.pdbx_seq_one_letter_code
_entity_poly.pdbx_strand_id
1 'polypeptide(L)'
;MEGGNHKVTCGCQPGYYLDGVWPLGTCRSINPCLTNPCSEDAVCVNTGPNQYQCECQGIYAEGVDADGNKICTKTTPCALSSNLEKCRALNMDCVELDYKTDVTSVGHNPWDYVECRCLPPRVIDSNGDCRQIGAPSKIHLLMNF
;
A
#
# COMPACT_ATOMS: atom_id res chain seq x y z
N MET A 1 -18.20 62.16 13.70
CA MET A 1 -17.15 61.19 13.31
C MET A 1 -17.29 60.01 14.27
N GLU A 2 -18.10 59.00 13.92
CA GLU A 2 -18.20 57.80 14.76
C GLU A 2 -17.04 56.87 14.43
N GLY A 3 -16.10 56.76 15.36
CA GLY A 3 -15.01 55.80 15.31
C GLY A 3 -15.54 54.41 15.63
N GLY A 4 -15.76 53.60 14.60
CA GLY A 4 -16.14 52.19 14.75
C GLY A 4 -15.04 51.41 15.47
N ASN A 5 -15.37 50.87 16.65
CA ASN A 5 -14.55 49.95 17.42
C ASN A 5 -14.50 48.59 16.68
N HIS A 6 -13.57 48.48 15.74
CA HIS A 6 -13.28 47.21 15.05
C HIS A 6 -12.42 46.35 15.97
N LYS A 7 -13.06 45.47 16.75
CA LYS A 7 -12.37 44.42 17.52
C LYS A 7 -11.89 43.34 16.55
N VAL A 8 -10.63 43.45 16.10
CA VAL A 8 -9.97 42.40 15.33
C VAL A 8 -9.53 41.29 16.28
N THR A 9 -10.01 40.06 16.04
CA THR A 9 -9.61 38.89 16.83
C THR A 9 -8.73 38.02 15.95
N CYS A 10 -7.48 37.81 16.36
CA CYS A 10 -6.56 36.89 15.69
C CYS A 10 -6.70 35.49 16.28
N GLY A 11 -6.57 34.47 15.44
CA GLY A 11 -6.65 33.07 15.83
C GLY A 11 -5.84 32.19 14.90
N CYS A 12 -5.64 30.93 15.28
CA CYS A 12 -5.01 29.95 14.40
C CYS A 12 -5.91 29.60 13.23
N GLN A 13 -5.28 29.26 12.09
CA GLN A 13 -6.00 28.76 10.92
C GLN A 13 -6.70 27.43 11.26
N PRO A 14 -7.77 27.05 10.53
CA PRO A 14 -8.39 25.75 10.67
C PRO A 14 -7.36 24.62 10.58
N GLY A 15 -7.48 23.64 11.49
CA GLY A 15 -6.54 22.51 11.58
C GLY A 15 -5.28 22.78 12.41
N TYR A 16 -5.18 23.96 13.01
CA TYR A 16 -4.12 24.32 13.95
C TYR A 16 -4.72 24.65 15.33
N TYR A 17 -3.98 24.33 16.38
CA TYR A 17 -4.27 24.76 17.74
C TYR A 17 -3.20 25.72 18.23
N LEU A 18 -3.57 26.63 19.14
CA LEU A 18 -2.60 27.51 19.78
C LEU A 18 -1.84 26.71 20.85
N ASP A 19 -0.55 26.53 20.65
CA ASP A 19 0.36 26.03 21.66
C ASP A 19 0.94 27.22 22.46
N GLY A 20 0.44 27.40 23.68
CA GLY A 20 0.72 28.57 24.53
C GLY A 20 -0.45 29.56 24.62
N VAL A 21 -0.16 30.81 24.97
CA VAL A 21 -1.16 31.88 25.20
C VAL A 21 -0.91 33.05 24.26
N TRP A 22 -1.97 33.61 23.67
CA TRP A 22 -1.86 34.81 22.81
C TRP A 22 -1.21 35.98 23.57
N PRO A 23 -0.34 36.79 22.93
CA PRO A 23 0.17 36.69 21.56
C PRO A 23 1.48 35.90 21.42
N LEU A 24 1.93 35.23 22.47
CA LEU A 24 3.22 34.53 22.53
C LEU A 24 3.15 33.06 22.08
N GLY A 25 1.93 32.51 21.98
CA GLY A 25 1.68 31.15 21.53
C GLY A 25 1.93 30.96 20.04
N THR A 26 2.28 29.74 19.65
CA THR A 26 2.50 29.36 18.25
C THR A 26 1.37 28.48 17.77
N CYS A 27 0.86 28.70 16.57
CA CYS A 27 -0.11 27.79 15.96
C CYS A 27 0.61 26.51 15.51
N ARG A 28 0.27 25.37 16.12
CA ARG A 28 0.78 24.05 15.75
C ARG A 28 -0.29 23.25 15.04
N SER A 29 0.11 22.46 14.05
CA SER A 29 -0.80 21.56 13.33
C SER A 29 -1.37 20.55 14.31
N ILE A 30 -2.69 20.38 14.29
CA ILE A 30 -3.34 19.27 15.00
C ILE A 30 -2.92 17.98 14.28
N ASN A 31 -2.36 17.03 15.02
CA ASN A 31 -2.03 15.71 14.50
C ASN A 31 -3.19 14.75 14.81
N PRO A 32 -4.00 14.34 13.81
CA PRO A 32 -5.13 13.44 14.03
C PRO A 32 -4.70 12.05 14.49
N CYS A 33 -3.48 11.62 14.14
CA CYS A 33 -2.99 10.28 14.46
C CYS A 33 -2.80 10.04 15.96
N LEU A 34 -2.74 11.09 16.77
CA LEU A 34 -2.65 10.96 18.23
C LEU A 34 -3.88 10.30 18.87
N THR A 35 -5.03 10.32 18.19
CA THR A 35 -6.26 9.63 18.65
C THR A 35 -6.42 8.24 18.05
N ASN A 36 -5.41 7.73 17.33
CA ASN A 36 -5.43 6.46 16.61
C ASN A 36 -6.71 6.22 15.78
N PRO A 37 -7.00 7.07 14.77
CA PRO A 37 -8.26 7.02 14.03
C PRO A 37 -8.35 5.88 13.01
N CYS A 38 -7.26 5.13 12.79
CA CYS A 38 -7.18 4.06 11.80
C CYS A 38 -7.53 2.70 12.41
N SER A 39 -7.92 1.74 11.56
CA SER A 39 -8.10 0.34 11.95
C SER A 39 -6.80 -0.29 12.45
N GLU A 40 -6.88 -1.38 13.22
CA GLU A 40 -5.72 -2.06 13.81
C GLU A 40 -4.67 -2.49 12.78
N ASP A 41 -5.09 -2.84 11.56
CA ASP A 41 -4.21 -3.27 10.46
C ASP A 41 -3.65 -2.11 9.61
N ALA A 42 -3.78 -0.86 10.07
CA ALA A 42 -3.35 0.33 9.34
C ALA A 42 -2.46 1.25 10.18
N VAL A 43 -1.51 1.92 9.53
CA VAL A 43 -0.72 3.01 10.09
C VAL A 43 -1.40 4.34 9.77
N CYS A 44 -1.55 5.19 10.78
CA CYS A 44 -1.96 6.57 10.56
C CYS A 44 -0.77 7.44 10.13
N VAL A 45 -0.91 8.13 9.00
CA VAL A 45 0.04 9.09 8.46
C VAL A 45 -0.56 10.49 8.53
N ASN A 46 0.08 11.39 9.27
CA ASN A 46 -0.32 12.79 9.34
C ASN A 46 0.10 13.50 8.04
N THR A 47 -0.88 13.89 7.22
CA THR A 47 -0.65 14.48 5.89
C THR A 47 -0.75 16.00 5.88
N GLY A 48 -1.21 16.61 6.98
CA GLY A 48 -1.34 18.06 7.08
C GLY A 48 -2.10 18.51 8.32
N PRO A 49 -2.40 19.80 8.44
CA PRO A 49 -3.08 20.36 9.60
C PRO A 49 -4.46 19.75 9.78
N ASN A 50 -4.62 18.94 10.83
CA ASN A 50 -5.80 18.14 11.10
C ASN A 50 -6.21 17.22 9.94
N GLN A 51 -5.24 16.75 9.14
CA GLN A 51 -5.45 15.84 8.02
C GLN A 51 -4.60 14.59 8.20
N TYR A 52 -5.16 13.43 7.88
CA TYR A 52 -4.46 12.17 7.97
C TYR A 52 -4.91 11.21 6.86
N GLN A 53 -4.10 10.19 6.64
CA GLN A 53 -4.45 9.03 5.82
C GLN A 53 -4.12 7.76 6.60
N CYS A 54 -4.88 6.70 6.36
CA CYS A 54 -4.58 5.36 6.88
C CYS A 54 -3.95 4.54 5.77
N GLU A 55 -2.78 3.96 6.03
CA GLU A 55 -2.08 3.07 5.10
C GLU A 55 -2.08 1.65 5.66
N CYS A 56 -2.49 0.67 4.85
CA CYS A 56 -2.54 -0.73 5.29
C CYS A 56 -1.12 -1.27 5.53
N GLN A 57 -0.96 -2.06 6.60
CA GLN A 57 0.34 -2.62 6.98
C GLN A 57 0.68 -3.90 6.21
N GLY A 58 1.96 -4.18 6.00
CA GLY A 58 2.45 -5.49 5.53
C GLY A 58 1.75 -6.01 4.27
N ILE A 59 1.07 -7.15 4.40
CA ILE A 59 0.31 -7.84 3.33
C ILE A 59 -1.17 -7.46 3.29
N TYR A 60 -1.57 -6.37 3.91
CA TYR A 60 -2.94 -5.89 3.78
C TYR A 60 -3.05 -4.98 2.56
N ALA A 61 -3.95 -5.33 1.65
CA ALA A 61 -4.27 -4.49 0.50
C ALA A 61 -5.37 -3.50 0.87
N GLU A 62 -5.31 -2.31 0.28
CA GLU A 62 -6.40 -1.35 0.36
C GLU A 62 -7.64 -1.91 -0.33
N GLY A 63 -8.76 -1.93 0.39
CA GLY A 63 -10.08 -2.25 -0.13
C GLY A 63 -11.10 -1.20 0.31
N VAL A 64 -12.33 -1.37 -0.17
CA VAL A 64 -13.49 -0.64 0.34
C VAL A 64 -14.56 -1.62 0.79
N ASP A 65 -15.23 -1.34 1.89
CA ASP A 65 -16.41 -2.10 2.30
C ASP A 65 -17.64 -1.74 1.45
N ALA A 66 -18.78 -2.39 1.73
CA ALA A 66 -20.03 -2.13 1.02
C ALA A 66 -20.57 -0.69 1.21
N ASP A 67 -20.12 0.00 2.26
CA ASP A 67 -20.50 1.36 2.60
C ASP A 67 -19.50 2.40 2.04
N GLY A 68 -18.44 1.95 1.35
CA GLY A 68 -17.42 2.79 0.73
C GLY A 68 -16.29 3.23 1.66
N ASN A 69 -16.18 2.66 2.86
CA ASN A 69 -15.08 2.96 3.78
C ASN A 69 -13.83 2.20 3.40
N LYS A 70 -12.66 2.86 3.52
CA LYS A 70 -11.37 2.21 3.32
C LYS A 70 -11.15 1.13 4.38
N ILE A 71 -10.90 -0.09 3.94
CA ILE A 71 -10.56 -1.23 4.78
C ILE A 71 -9.23 -1.84 4.36
N CYS A 72 -8.60 -2.56 5.29
CA CYS A 72 -7.39 -3.32 5.03
C CYS A 72 -7.75 -4.79 5.01
N THR A 73 -7.64 -5.42 3.84
CA THR A 73 -7.95 -6.84 3.68
C THR A 73 -6.65 -7.61 3.58
N LYS A 74 -6.50 -8.62 4.44
CA LYS A 74 -5.35 -9.53 4.41
C LYS A 74 -5.27 -10.18 3.02
N THR A 75 -4.14 -9.98 2.34
CA THR A 75 -3.85 -10.59 1.04
C THR A 75 -2.60 -11.45 1.13
N THR A 76 -2.15 -11.99 0.01
CA THR A 76 -0.88 -12.73 -0.05
C THR A 76 0.24 -11.85 -0.62
N PRO A 77 1.52 -12.17 -0.34
CA PRO A 77 2.64 -11.39 -0.88
C PRO A 77 2.57 -11.22 -2.40
N CYS A 78 2.22 -12.26 -3.17
CA CYS A 78 2.12 -12.14 -4.63
C CYS A 78 0.86 -11.42 -5.13
N ALA A 79 -0.15 -11.25 -4.28
CA ALA A 79 -1.34 -10.47 -4.60
C ALA A 79 -1.15 -8.96 -4.38
N LEU A 80 -0.06 -8.54 -3.71
CA LEU A 80 0.34 -7.13 -3.70
C LEU A 80 0.82 -6.71 -5.10
N SER A 81 0.27 -5.62 -5.63
CA SER A 81 0.64 -5.10 -6.97
C SER A 81 2.13 -4.79 -7.07
N SER A 82 2.71 -4.23 -6.00
CA SER A 82 4.15 -3.95 -5.92
C SER A 82 4.95 -5.23 -6.15
N ASN A 83 4.66 -6.30 -5.38
CA ASN A 83 5.28 -7.62 -5.44
C ASN A 83 5.20 -8.27 -6.82
N LEU A 84 4.00 -8.29 -7.36
CA LEU A 84 3.72 -8.86 -8.67
C LEU A 84 4.46 -8.12 -9.80
N GLU A 85 4.49 -6.80 -9.75
CA GLU A 85 5.09 -5.97 -10.79
C GLU A 85 6.62 -6.11 -10.87
N LYS A 86 7.34 -6.28 -9.75
CA LYS A 86 8.80 -6.52 -9.87
C LYS A 86 9.12 -7.87 -10.49
N CYS A 87 8.39 -8.95 -10.16
CA CYS A 87 8.63 -10.23 -10.85
C CYS A 87 8.27 -10.12 -12.33
N ARG A 88 7.18 -9.43 -12.69
CA ARG A 88 6.82 -9.15 -14.09
C ARG A 88 7.86 -8.33 -14.83
N ALA A 89 8.50 -7.35 -14.17
CA ALA A 89 9.59 -6.57 -14.76
C ALA A 89 10.82 -7.42 -15.10
N LEU A 90 11.01 -8.54 -14.38
CA LEU A 90 12.03 -9.56 -14.69
C LEU A 90 11.52 -10.62 -15.68
N ASN A 91 10.31 -10.46 -16.23
CA ASN A 91 9.62 -11.45 -17.04
C ASN A 91 9.39 -12.80 -16.31
N MET A 92 9.32 -12.81 -14.98
CA MET A 92 9.19 -14.02 -14.15
C MET A 92 7.82 -14.10 -13.46
N ASP A 93 7.43 -15.28 -13.00
CA ASP A 93 6.21 -15.47 -12.21
C ASP A 93 6.50 -15.24 -10.72
N CYS A 94 5.53 -14.68 -10.00
CA CYS A 94 5.62 -14.48 -8.56
C CYS A 94 5.23 -15.76 -7.82
N VAL A 95 6.06 -16.19 -6.88
CA VAL A 95 5.78 -17.33 -6.02
C VAL A 95 5.87 -16.93 -4.56
N GLU A 96 4.84 -17.32 -3.81
CA GLU A 96 4.79 -17.15 -2.36
C GLU A 96 5.71 -18.16 -1.69
N LEU A 97 6.59 -17.67 -0.83
CA LEU A 97 7.40 -18.52 0.04
C LEU A 97 6.55 -18.95 1.25
N ASP A 98 6.59 -20.23 1.61
CA ASP A 98 5.83 -20.82 2.74
C ASP A 98 6.34 -20.35 4.14
N TYR A 99 6.99 -19.20 4.24
CA TYR A 99 7.61 -18.75 5.48
C TYR A 99 6.52 -18.43 6.52
N LYS A 100 6.39 -19.31 7.51
CA LYS A 100 5.38 -19.29 8.58
C LYS A 100 5.48 -18.10 9.55
N THR A 101 6.30 -17.09 9.28
CA THR A 101 6.39 -15.92 10.16
C THR A 101 5.31 -14.93 9.83
N ASP A 102 4.77 -14.31 10.88
CA ASP A 102 3.69 -13.36 10.78
C ASP A 102 4.16 -12.08 10.07
N VAL A 103 3.93 -12.01 8.75
CA VAL A 103 4.15 -10.85 7.87
C VAL A 103 3.35 -9.62 8.27
N THR A 104 2.47 -9.75 9.27
CA THR A 104 1.70 -8.65 9.85
C THR A 104 2.52 -7.80 10.84
N SER A 105 3.73 -8.25 11.23
CA SER A 105 4.58 -7.51 12.16
C SER A 105 5.26 -6.28 11.52
N VAL A 106 5.19 -5.15 12.23
CA VAL A 106 5.80 -3.87 11.82
C VAL A 106 7.32 -4.04 11.65
N GLY A 107 7.84 -3.80 10.45
CA GLY A 107 9.27 -3.84 10.13
C GLY A 107 9.70 -4.99 9.22
N HIS A 108 8.82 -5.93 8.88
CA HIS A 108 9.09 -6.95 7.86
C HIS A 108 8.76 -6.44 6.46
N ASN A 109 9.66 -6.66 5.52
CA ASN A 109 9.46 -6.28 4.13
C ASN A 109 8.67 -7.39 3.39
N PRO A 110 7.48 -7.11 2.84
CA PRO A 110 6.70 -8.12 2.09
C PRO A 110 7.45 -8.75 0.92
N TRP A 111 8.51 -8.11 0.44
CA TRP A 111 9.42 -8.63 -0.58
C TRP A 111 10.23 -9.85 -0.15
N ASP A 112 10.51 -10.00 1.14
CA ASP A 112 11.32 -11.10 1.67
C ASP A 112 10.59 -12.47 1.59
N TYR A 113 9.31 -12.45 1.20
CA TYR A 113 8.39 -13.59 1.16
C TYR A 113 7.99 -13.99 -0.25
N VAL A 114 8.68 -13.44 -1.25
CA VAL A 114 8.44 -13.69 -2.67
C VAL A 114 9.69 -14.24 -3.32
N GLU A 115 9.52 -15.29 -4.11
CA GLU A 115 10.52 -15.78 -5.05
C GLU A 115 10.01 -15.55 -6.48
N CYS A 116 10.79 -14.87 -7.32
CA CYS A 116 10.48 -14.76 -8.74
C CYS A 116 11.06 -15.97 -9.48
N ARG A 117 10.22 -16.86 -9.98
CA ARG A 117 10.64 -18.05 -10.74
C ARG A 117 9.75 -18.32 -11.94
N CYS A 118 10.25 -19.05 -12.91
CA CYS A 118 9.47 -19.41 -14.09
C CYS A 118 8.56 -20.61 -13.78
N LEU A 119 7.25 -20.43 -13.90
CA LEU A 119 6.27 -21.48 -13.61
C LEU A 119 5.77 -22.16 -14.89
N PRO A 120 5.51 -23.48 -14.86
CA PRO A 120 4.87 -24.18 -15.97
C PRO A 120 3.54 -23.52 -16.39
N PRO A 121 3.23 -23.41 -17.69
CA PRO A 121 3.89 -24.03 -18.85
C PRO A 121 5.05 -23.20 -19.44
N ARG A 122 5.54 -22.19 -18.73
CA ARG A 122 6.67 -21.38 -19.17
C ARG A 122 7.99 -22.04 -18.77
N VAL A 123 9.05 -21.80 -19.54
CA VAL A 123 10.42 -22.20 -19.22
C VAL A 123 11.40 -21.08 -19.50
N ILE A 124 12.55 -21.13 -18.84
CA ILE A 124 13.68 -20.23 -19.11
C ILE A 124 14.32 -20.64 -20.44
N ASP A 125 14.44 -19.69 -21.38
CA ASP A 125 15.08 -19.89 -22.67
C ASP A 125 16.61 -19.69 -22.60
N SER A 126 17.29 -19.78 -23.75
CA SER A 126 18.75 -19.63 -23.82
C SER A 126 19.25 -18.24 -23.42
N ASN A 127 18.38 -17.23 -23.40
CA ASN A 127 18.69 -15.86 -23.02
C ASN A 127 18.34 -15.59 -21.54
N GLY A 128 17.82 -16.57 -20.82
CA GLY A 128 17.36 -16.39 -19.44
C GLY A 128 15.93 -15.87 -19.31
N ASP A 129 15.18 -15.73 -20.43
CA ASP A 129 13.81 -15.24 -20.41
C ASP A 129 12.82 -16.36 -20.12
N CYS A 130 11.86 -16.13 -19.23
CA CYS A 130 10.75 -17.07 -19.04
C CYS A 130 9.73 -16.90 -20.19
N ARG A 131 9.57 -17.92 -21.02
CA ARG A 131 8.68 -17.91 -22.20
C ARG A 131 7.73 -19.09 -22.19
N GLN A 132 6.53 -18.88 -22.73
CA GLN A 132 5.55 -19.95 -22.89
C GLN A 132 6.07 -20.96 -23.91
N ILE A 133 6.16 -22.23 -23.52
CA ILE A 133 6.32 -23.29 -24.53
C ILE A 133 4.99 -23.36 -25.27
N GLY A 134 5.03 -23.16 -26.60
CA GLY A 134 3.84 -23.40 -27.42
C GLY A 134 3.28 -24.78 -27.09
N ALA A 135 1.96 -24.89 -26.93
CA ALA A 135 1.30 -26.18 -26.72
C ALA A 135 1.92 -27.21 -27.69
N PRO A 136 2.21 -28.46 -27.26
CA PRO A 136 2.79 -29.43 -28.16
C PRO A 136 1.92 -29.43 -29.40
N SER A 137 2.50 -28.97 -30.52
CA SER A 137 1.80 -28.97 -31.79
C SER A 137 1.32 -30.40 -31.94
N LYS A 138 0.01 -30.60 -32.10
CA LYS A 138 -0.52 -31.93 -32.44
C LYS A 138 0.33 -32.38 -33.63
N ILE A 139 1.29 -33.27 -33.40
CA ILE A 139 1.98 -33.97 -34.46
C ILE A 139 0.83 -34.65 -35.16
N HIS A 140 0.49 -34.14 -36.34
CA HIS A 140 -0.41 -34.79 -37.24
C HIS A 140 0.36 -36.06 -37.62
N LEU A 141 0.14 -37.15 -36.86
CA LEU A 141 0.49 -38.48 -37.33
C LEU A 141 -0.33 -38.67 -38.60
N LEU A 142 0.24 -38.29 -39.73
CA LEU A 142 -0.14 -38.83 -41.02
C LEU A 142 0.23 -40.32 -40.96
N MET A 143 -0.65 -41.11 -40.35
CA MET A 143 -0.69 -42.54 -40.58
C MET A 143 -1.14 -42.71 -42.04
N ASN A 144 -0.17 -42.83 -42.93
CA ASN A 144 -0.42 -43.37 -44.26
C ASN A 144 -0.74 -44.86 -44.08
N PHE A 145 -2.02 -45.21 -44.19
CA PHE A 145 -2.50 -46.56 -44.50
C PHE A 145 -3.20 -46.53 -45.85
#